data_AF-A0A1S2LJM7-F1
#
_entry.id   AF-A0A1S2LJM7-F1
#
_cell.length_a   1.000
_cell.length_b   1.000
_cell.length_c   1.000
_cell.angle_alpha   90.00
_cell.angle_beta   90.00
_cell.angle_gamma   90.00
#
_symmetry.space_group_name_H-M   'P 1'
#
loop_
_entity.id
_entity.type
_entity.pdbx_description
1 polymer ?
#
loop_
_entity_poly.entity_id
_entity_poly.type
_entity_poly.pdbx_seq_one_letter_code
_entity_poly.pdbx_strand_id
1 'polypeptide(L)'
;MPYIKNKQQAFQAAQQQFVQAEQAMNDLQPNDEDFGHHLKKAQQEITEAEQVIDKALRNASEHQRRELQKYQEEIAELKEHLTQF
;
A
#
# COMPACT_ATOMS: atom_id res chain seq x y z
N MET A 1 -10.57 8.37 -9.50
CA MET A 1 -10.70 7.58 -8.25
C MET A 1 -12.12 7.72 -7.71
N PRO A 2 -12.83 6.63 -7.40
CA PRO A 2 -14.17 6.69 -6.83
C PRO A 2 -14.10 7.33 -5.43
N TYR A 3 -14.97 8.32 -5.21
CA TYR A 3 -15.09 9.00 -3.92
C TYR A 3 -15.49 7.99 -2.85
N ILE A 4 -14.57 7.69 -1.93
CA ILE A 4 -14.85 6.84 -0.79
C ILE A 4 -15.67 7.67 0.20
N LYS A 5 -16.99 7.44 0.22
CA LYS A 5 -17.94 8.28 0.98
C LYS A 5 -17.95 8.00 2.49
N ASN A 6 -17.51 6.82 2.94
CA ASN A 6 -17.65 6.43 4.34
C ASN A 6 -16.35 5.89 4.97
N LYS A 7 -16.13 6.19 6.25
CA LYS A 7 -14.89 5.88 7.01
C LYS A 7 -14.52 4.40 6.98
N GLN A 8 -15.53 3.52 7.05
CA GLN A 8 -15.35 2.07 6.95
C GLN A 8 -14.84 1.65 5.56
N GLN A 9 -15.39 2.22 4.48
CA GLN A 9 -14.94 1.93 3.13
C GLN A 9 -13.50 2.42 2.91
N ALA A 10 -13.12 3.55 3.51
CA ALA A 10 -11.76 4.08 3.39
C ALA A 10 -10.75 3.17 4.10
N PHE A 11 -11.11 2.69 5.29
CA PHE A 11 -10.29 1.72 6.02
C PHE A 11 -10.15 0.39 5.25
N GLN A 12 -11.25 -0.15 4.72
CA GLN A 12 -11.22 -1.39 3.93
C GLN A 12 -10.41 -1.24 2.65
N ALA A 13 -10.55 -0.11 1.95
CA ALA A 13 -9.76 0.17 0.76
C ALA A 13 -8.26 0.27 1.08
N ALA A 14 -7.91 0.92 2.19
CA ALA A 14 -6.52 1.00 2.65
C ALA A 14 -5.96 -0.38 2.99
N GLN A 15 -6.73 -1.23 3.68
CA GLN A 15 -6.33 -2.61 3.97
C GLN A 15 -6.14 -3.44 2.69
N GLN A 16 -7.04 -3.32 1.72
CA GLN A 16 -6.92 -4.04 0.46
C GLN A 16 -5.67 -3.61 -0.32
N GLN A 17 -5.43 -2.30 -0.40
CA GLN A 17 -4.28 -1.74 -1.12
C GLN A 17 -2.95 -2.09 -0.44
N PHE A 18 -2.93 -2.12 0.89
CA PHE A 18 -1.80 -2.62 1.66
C PHE A 18 -1.44 -4.06 1.26
N VAL A 19 -2.42 -4.97 1.26
CA VAL A 19 -2.20 -6.38 0.86
C VAL A 19 -1.73 -6.49 -0.60
N GLN A 20 -2.24 -5.65 -1.50
CA GLN A 20 -1.80 -5.62 -2.90
C GLN A 20 -0.34 -5.19 -3.04
N ALA A 21 0.09 -4.19 -2.28
CA ALA A 21 1.49 -3.76 -2.23
C ALA A 21 2.42 -4.85 -1.67
N GLU A 22 2.02 -5.52 -0.58
CA GLU A 22 2.77 -6.66 -0.03
C GLU A 22 2.90 -7.79 -1.04
N GLN A 23 1.81 -8.15 -1.72
CA GLN A 23 1.82 -9.19 -2.76
C GLN A 23 2.75 -8.82 -3.91
N ALA A 24 2.67 -7.58 -4.41
CA ALA A 24 3.53 -7.13 -5.48
C ALA A 24 5.01 -7.13 -5.10
N MET A 25 5.35 -6.83 -3.84
CA MET A 25 6.71 -6.96 -3.32
C MET A 25 7.16 -8.43 -3.21
N ASN A 26 6.29 -9.33 -2.75
CA ASN A 26 6.59 -10.76 -2.66
C ASN A 26 6.78 -11.41 -4.03
N ASP A 27 6.13 -10.88 -5.06
CA ASP A 27 6.29 -11.33 -6.45
C ASP A 27 7.63 -10.86 -7.08
N LEU A 28 8.41 -9.98 -6.42
CA LEU A 28 9.71 -9.54 -6.93
C LEU A 28 10.77 -10.63 -6.79
N GLN A 29 11.01 -11.36 -7.87
CA GLN A 29 12.09 -12.33 -7.96
C GLN A 29 13.19 -11.81 -8.90
N PRO A 30 14.43 -11.57 -8.41
CA PRO A 30 15.52 -11.00 -9.21
C PRO A 30 15.92 -11.82 -10.46
N ASN A 31 15.57 -13.10 -10.48
CA ASN A 31 15.89 -14.02 -11.58
C ASN A 31 14.71 -14.23 -12.55
N ASP A 32 13.63 -13.48 -12.40
CA ASP A 32 12.47 -13.55 -13.29
C ASP A 32 12.72 -12.76 -14.58
N GLU A 33 12.28 -13.30 -15.72
CA GLU A 33 12.34 -12.60 -17.01
C GLU A 33 11.47 -11.33 -16.99
N ASP A 34 10.40 -11.34 -16.20
CA ASP A 34 9.46 -10.24 -16.04
C ASP A 34 9.81 -9.30 -14.86
N PHE A 35 11.01 -9.41 -14.28
CA PHE A 35 11.42 -8.64 -13.08
C PHE A 35 11.16 -7.13 -13.21
N GLY A 36 11.49 -6.52 -14.35
CA GLY A 36 11.26 -5.09 -14.57
C GLY A 36 9.78 -4.70 -14.58
N HIS A 37 8.90 -5.59 -15.06
CA HIS A 37 7.46 -5.39 -15.01
C HIS A 37 6.94 -5.52 -13.57
N HIS A 38 7.41 -6.54 -12.83
CA HIS A 38 7.08 -6.72 -11.42
C HIS A 38 7.55 -5.55 -10.56
N LEU A 39 8.75 -5.02 -10.80
CA LEU A 39 9.30 -3.86 -10.09
C LEU A 39 8.44 -2.62 -10.28
N LYS A 40 8.04 -2.36 -11.52
CA LYS A 40 7.15 -1.24 -11.84
C LYS A 40 5.78 -1.41 -11.19
N LYS A 41 5.23 -2.63 -11.20
CA LYS A 41 3.95 -2.93 -10.56
C LYS A 41 4.05 -2.70 -9.04
N ALA A 42 5.06 -3.26 -8.37
CA ALA A 42 5.28 -3.04 -6.94
C ALA A 42 5.41 -1.57 -6.59
N GLN A 43 6.16 -0.79 -7.38
CA GLN A 43 6.25 0.65 -7.20
C GLN A 43 4.89 1.36 -7.29
N GLN A 44 4.06 0.97 -8.26
CA GLN A 44 2.73 1.53 -8.44
C GLN A 44 1.81 1.17 -7.26
N GLU A 45 1.74 -0.11 -6.88
CA GLU A 45 0.88 -0.58 -5.79
C GLU A 45 1.28 0.07 -4.45
N ILE A 46 2.58 0.17 -4.15
CA ILE A 46 3.09 0.88 -2.95
C ILE A 46 2.64 2.35 -2.96
N THR A 47 2.79 3.04 -4.10
CA THR A 47 2.41 4.45 -4.22
C THR A 47 0.89 4.64 -4.06
N GLU A 48 0.09 3.71 -4.61
CA GLU A 48 -1.36 3.71 -4.46
C GLU A 48 -1.79 3.44 -3.01
N ALA A 49 -1.14 2.48 -2.34
CA ALA A 49 -1.36 2.17 -0.94
C ALA A 49 -1.07 3.37 -0.03
N GLU A 50 0.08 4.04 -0.19
CA GLU A 50 0.41 5.29 0.54
C GLU A 50 -0.72 6.31 0.43
N GLN A 51 -1.19 6.58 -0.80
CA GLN A 51 -2.24 7.57 -1.03
C GLN A 51 -3.59 7.19 -0.43
N VAL A 52 -3.96 5.91 -0.47
CA VAL A 52 -5.24 5.44 0.06
C VAL A 52 -5.22 5.41 1.60
N ILE A 53 -4.10 5.00 2.20
CA ILE A 53 -3.88 5.04 3.65
C ILE A 53 -3.95 6.48 4.17
N ASP A 54 -3.26 7.43 3.52
CA ASP A 54 -3.30 8.85 3.88
C ASP A 54 -4.72 9.42 3.84
N LYS A 55 -5.51 9.05 2.83
CA LYS A 55 -6.91 9.46 2.72
C LYS A 55 -7.76 8.84 3.82
N ALA A 56 -7.52 7.57 4.17
CA ALA A 56 -8.24 6.88 5.23
C ALA A 56 -7.92 7.51 6.61
N LEU A 57 -6.66 7.87 6.87
CA LEU A 57 -6.22 8.49 8.12
C LEU A 57 -6.96 9.81 8.43
N ARG A 58 -7.29 10.61 7.41
CA ARG A 58 -8.00 11.89 7.57
C ARG A 58 -9.38 11.76 8.18
N ASN A 59 -10.04 10.62 7.96
CA ASN A 59 -11.44 10.41 8.38
C ASN A 59 -11.60 9.27 9.39
N ALA A 60 -10.52 8.55 9.74
CA ALA A 60 -10.54 7.37 10.60
C ALA A 60 -11.02 7.65 12.04
N SER A 61 -11.60 6.65 12.68
CA SER A 61 -11.75 6.63 14.15
C SER A 61 -10.41 6.37 14.83
N GLU A 62 -10.28 6.61 16.14
CA GLU A 62 -9.04 6.34 16.90
C GLU A 62 -8.52 4.91 16.73
N HIS A 63 -9.42 3.91 16.74
CA HIS A 63 -9.03 2.52 16.52
C HIS A 63 -8.52 2.30 15.10
N GLN A 64 -9.23 2.80 14.09
CA GLN A 64 -8.83 2.68 12.69
C GLN A 64 -7.52 3.42 12.41
N ARG A 65 -7.31 4.57 13.07
CA ARG A 65 -6.12 5.40 12.91
C ARG A 65 -4.86 4.66 13.35
N ARG A 66 -4.90 3.97 14.49
CA ARG A 66 -3.77 3.15 14.96
C ARG A 66 -3.37 2.07 13.97
N GLU A 67 -4.34 1.38 13.39
CA GLU A 67 -4.06 0.34 12.38
C GLU A 67 -3.55 0.95 11.07
N LEU A 68 -4.14 2.06 10.61
CA LEU A 68 -3.67 2.76 9.41
C LEU A 68 -2.27 3.36 9.56
N GLN A 69 -1.87 3.77 10.76
CA GLN A 69 -0.51 4.22 11.04
C GLN A 69 0.51 3.09 10.90
N LYS A 70 0.17 1.88 11.38
CA LYS A 70 1.02 0.70 11.14
C LYS A 70 1.17 0.41 9.66
N TYR A 71 0.06 0.43 8.90
CA TYR A 71 0.14 0.26 7.45
C TYR A 71 0.98 1.35 6.78
N GLN A 72 0.91 2.60 7.26
CA GLN A 72 1.74 3.68 6.73
C GLN A 72 3.24 3.43 6.97
N GLU A 73 3.60 2.98 8.17
CA GLU A 73 4.97 2.62 8.54
C GLU A 73 5.47 1.44 7.69
N GLU A 74 4.70 0.35 7.61
CA GLU A 74 5.05 -0.85 6.84
C GLU A 74 5.18 -0.56 5.33
N ILE A 75 4.30 0.27 4.76
CA ILE A 75 4.42 0.71 3.36
C ILE A 75 5.69 1.55 3.13
N ALA A 76 6.07 2.39 4.09
CA ALA A 76 7.32 3.15 3.99
C ALA A 76 8.54 2.21 3.99
N GLU A 77 8.54 1.18 4.83
CA GLU A 77 9.58 0.14 4.83
C GLU A 77 9.64 -0.61 3.50
N LEU A 78 8.48 -1.04 2.95
CA LEU A 78 8.43 -1.69 1.63
C LEU A 78 8.98 -0.79 0.53
N LYS A 79 8.67 0.50 0.58
CA LYS A 79 9.16 1.48 -0.38
C LYS A 79 10.67 1.65 -0.29
N GLU A 80 11.23 1.72 0.92
CA GLU A 80 12.68 1.75 1.10
C GLU A 80 13.33 0.47 0.56
N HIS A 81 12.77 -0.70 0.87
CA HIS A 81 13.26 -1.98 0.32
C HIS A 81 13.19 -2.01 -1.22
N LEU A 82 12.12 -1.49 -1.82
CA LEU A 82 11.98 -1.40 -3.28
C LEU A 82 13.12 -0.58 -3.92
N THR A 83 13.61 0.46 -3.24
CA THR A 83 14.72 1.28 -3.76
C THR A 83 16.09 0.60 -3.71
N GLN A 84 16.20 -0.56 -3.05
CA GLN A 84 17.44 -1.32 -2.93
C GLN A 84 17.64 -2.37 -4.04
N PHE A 85 16.63 -2.57 -4.90
CA PHE A 85 16.73 -3.40 -6.10
C PHE A 85 17.34 -2.62 -7.27
#